data_AF-A0A351STQ5-F1
#
_entry.id   AF-A0A351STQ5-F1
#
_cell.length_a   1.000
_cell.length_b   1.000
_cell.length_c   1.000
_cell.angle_alpha   90.00
_cell.angle_beta   90.00
_cell.angle_gamma   90.00
#
_symmetry.space_group_name_H-M   'P 1'
#
loop_
_entity.id
_entity.type
_entity.pdbx_description
1 polymer ?
#
loop_
_entity_poly.entity_id
_entity_poly.type
_entity_poly.pdbx_seq_one_letter_code
_entity_poly.pdbx_strand_id
1 'polypeptide(L)'
;VANKDLLRAQAIDRLVFNGVFHENPEIKQAARNIVRESARALGIQPASILPLYEAMGRGECKGFTVPAINIRGLTYDMARAVFRAALLNQVGAVIFEIARSEIGYTAQRPSEYAHVVIAAAIKEGFTGPLFIQGDHFQA
;
A
#
# COMPACT_ATOMS: atom_id res chain seq x y z
N VAL A 1 13.72 11.28 5.68
CA VAL A 1 13.29 12.02 4.47
C VAL A 1 13.66 13.48 4.65
N ALA A 2 14.45 14.08 3.74
CA ALA A 2 14.94 15.45 3.90
C ALA A 2 13.86 16.52 3.71
N ASN A 3 12.91 16.31 2.78
CA ASN A 3 11.73 17.15 2.62
C ASN A 3 10.54 16.28 2.18
N LYS A 4 9.57 16.07 3.09
CA LYS A 4 8.41 15.21 2.85
C LYS A 4 7.42 15.83 1.86
N ASP A 5 7.29 17.15 1.85
CA ASP A 5 6.34 17.85 0.98
C ASP A 5 6.83 17.85 -0.46
N LEU A 6 8.13 18.05 -0.66
CA LEU A 6 8.76 17.92 -1.99
C LEU A 6 8.65 16.48 -2.52
N LEU A 7 8.90 15.49 -1.66
CA LEU A 7 8.73 14.08 -2.02
C LEU A 7 7.31 13.82 -2.54
N ARG A 8 6.30 14.25 -1.79
CA ARG A 8 4.88 14.09 -2.14
C ARG A 8 4.50 14.86 -3.40
N ALA A 9 4.96 16.10 -3.52
CA ALA A 9 4.54 16.98 -4.60
C ALA A 9 5.16 16.61 -5.96
N GLN A 10 6.41 16.14 -5.98
CA GLN A 10 7.18 16.07 -7.23
C GLN A 10 7.86 14.72 -7.49
N ALA A 11 8.39 14.06 -6.45
CA ALA A 11 9.26 12.90 -6.66
C ALA A 11 8.51 11.56 -6.63
N ILE A 12 7.46 11.44 -5.82
CA ILE A 12 6.79 10.15 -5.60
C ILE A 12 6.16 9.59 -6.89
N ASP A 13 5.53 10.44 -7.72
CA ASP A 13 4.91 10.00 -8.96
C ASP A 13 5.95 9.48 -9.99
N ARG A 14 7.15 10.08 -10.00
CA ARG A 14 8.28 9.59 -10.82
C ARG A 14 8.81 8.26 -10.31
N LEU A 15 8.89 8.08 -8.99
CA LEU A 15 9.30 6.81 -8.39
C LEU A 15 8.26 5.71 -8.64
N VAL A 16 6.97 6.04 -8.64
CA VAL A 16 5.90 5.13 -9.08
C VAL A 16 6.12 4.72 -10.52
N PHE A 17 6.24 5.69 -11.43
CA PHE A 17 6.45 5.41 -12.85
C PHE A 17 7.67 4.51 -13.07
N ASN A 18 8.82 4.86 -12.49
CA ASN A 18 10.06 4.09 -12.65
C ASN A 18 9.96 2.68 -12.03
N GLY A 19 9.31 2.56 -10.86
CA GLY A 19 9.14 1.27 -10.19
C GLY A 19 8.15 0.32 -10.89
N VAL A 20 7.34 0.82 -11.82
CA VAL A 20 6.40 0.03 -12.62
C VAL A 20 6.95 -0.20 -14.03
N PHE A 21 7.23 0.88 -14.77
CA PHE A 21 7.39 0.86 -16.22
C PHE A 21 8.84 0.90 -16.71
N HIS A 22 9.82 1.22 -15.86
CA HIS A 22 11.21 1.35 -16.33
C HIS A 22 11.74 0.03 -16.90
N GLU A 23 12.45 0.07 -18.03
CA GLU A 23 12.95 -1.14 -18.69
C GLU A 23 14.14 -1.75 -17.96
N ASN A 24 15.07 -0.90 -17.47
CA ASN A 24 16.20 -1.35 -16.65
C ASN A 24 15.71 -1.89 -15.28
N PRO A 25 15.96 -3.18 -14.95
CA PRO A 25 15.56 -3.79 -13.69
C PRO A 25 16.19 -3.14 -12.44
N GLU A 26 17.42 -2.63 -12.54
CA GLU A 26 18.11 -1.98 -11.42
C GLU A 26 17.44 -0.67 -11.05
N ILE A 27 17.07 0.14 -12.05
CA ILE A 27 16.35 1.40 -11.82
C ILE A 27 14.95 1.12 -11.25
N LYS A 28 14.28 0.09 -11.77
CA LYS A 28 12.98 -0.36 -11.24
C LYS A 28 13.08 -0.74 -9.77
N GLN A 29 14.08 -1.54 -9.40
CA GLN A 29 14.29 -1.95 -8.01
C GLN A 29 14.74 -0.79 -7.11
N ALA A 30 15.60 0.09 -7.61
CA ALA A 30 16.04 1.28 -6.88
C ALA A 30 14.86 2.20 -6.55
N ALA A 31 13.96 2.46 -7.51
CA ALA A 31 12.76 3.26 -7.27
C ALA A 31 11.87 2.64 -6.17
N ARG A 32 11.67 1.31 -6.20
CA ARG A 32 10.91 0.58 -5.17
C ARG A 32 11.56 0.66 -3.79
N ASN A 33 12.88 0.54 -3.73
CA ASN A 33 13.64 0.67 -2.48
C ASN A 33 13.53 2.09 -1.90
N ILE A 34 13.65 3.12 -2.74
CA ILE A 34 13.52 4.51 -2.29
C ILE A 34 12.12 4.77 -1.71
N VAL A 35 11.06 4.26 -2.35
CA VAL A 35 9.69 4.38 -1.82
C VAL A 35 9.56 3.68 -0.47
N ARG A 36 10.02 2.43 -0.36
CA ARG A 36 9.95 1.65 0.88
C ARG A 36 10.71 2.31 2.04
N GLU A 37 11.92 2.79 1.80
CA GLU A 37 12.72 3.47 2.83
C GLU A 37 12.13 4.83 3.21
N SER A 38 11.58 5.56 2.24
CA SER A 38 10.89 6.82 2.51
C SER A 38 9.63 6.60 3.34
N ALA A 39 8.84 5.58 3.03
CA ALA A 39 7.65 5.19 3.80
C ALA A 39 8.02 4.86 5.25
N ARG A 40 9.06 4.03 5.47
CA ARG A 40 9.55 3.69 6.81
C ARG A 40 9.94 4.93 7.60
N ALA A 41 10.69 5.84 6.98
CA ALA A 41 11.10 7.10 7.59
C ALA A 41 9.95 8.09 7.83
N LEU A 42 8.79 7.89 7.21
CA LEU A 42 7.56 8.65 7.41
C LEU A 42 6.57 7.94 8.36
N GLY A 43 6.95 6.81 8.97
CA GLY A 43 6.09 6.05 9.87
C GLY A 43 5.01 5.22 9.17
N ILE A 44 5.16 4.95 7.87
CA ILE A 44 4.30 4.05 7.11
C ILE A 44 5.00 2.69 7.05
N GLN A 45 4.42 1.68 7.69
CA GLN A 45 5.06 0.37 7.80
C GLN A 45 4.07 -0.74 7.45
N PRO A 46 4.42 -1.65 6.53
CA PRO A 46 3.68 -2.88 6.35
C PRO A 46 3.56 -3.62 7.69
N ALA A 47 2.33 -4.02 8.03
CA ALA A 47 2.03 -4.71 9.28
C ALA A 47 1.08 -5.88 9.04
N SER A 48 1.10 -6.86 9.95
CA SER A 48 0.11 -7.95 9.95
C SER A 48 -1.19 -7.48 10.58
N ILE A 49 -2.33 -7.80 9.96
CA ILE A 49 -3.67 -7.56 10.52
C ILE A 49 -4.01 -8.56 11.64
N LEU A 50 -3.26 -9.67 11.73
CA LEU A 50 -3.55 -10.77 12.66
C LEU A 50 -3.74 -10.30 14.12
N PRO A 51 -2.88 -9.45 14.72
CA PRO A 51 -3.08 -9.03 16.11
C PRO A 51 -4.41 -8.31 16.35
N LEU A 52 -4.91 -7.55 15.37
CA LEU A 52 -6.22 -6.90 15.46
C LEU A 52 -7.33 -7.95 15.46
N TYR A 53 -7.27 -8.93 14.55
CA TYR A 53 -8.26 -10.01 14.49
C TYR A 53 -8.22 -10.94 15.70
N GLU A 54 -7.04 -11.22 16.27
CA GLU A 54 -6.93 -11.97 17.50
C GLU A 54 -7.57 -11.21 18.68
N ALA A 55 -7.34 -9.90 18.78
CA ALA A 55 -7.99 -9.05 19.80
C ALA A 55 -9.51 -9.03 19.64
N MET A 56 -10.01 -8.97 18.39
CA MET A 56 -11.45 -9.11 18.11
C MET A 56 -11.98 -10.48 18.53
N GLY A 57 -11.25 -11.57 18.23
CA GLY A 57 -11.61 -12.93 18.64
C GLY A 57 -11.65 -13.12 20.15
N ARG A 58 -10.79 -12.42 20.90
CA ARG A 58 -10.81 -12.38 22.38
C ARG A 58 -11.86 -11.41 22.94
N GLY A 59 -12.53 -10.63 22.11
CA GLY A 59 -13.52 -9.63 22.54
C GLY A 59 -12.93 -8.35 23.15
N GLU A 60 -11.62 -8.12 23.00
CA GLU A 60 -10.90 -6.92 23.48
C GLU A 60 -11.30 -5.66 22.69
N CYS A 61 -11.69 -5.83 21.42
CA CYS A 61 -12.25 -4.79 20.58
C CYS A 61 -13.43 -5.33 19.75
N LYS A 62 -14.43 -4.48 19.48
CA LYS A 62 -15.65 -4.83 18.74
C LYS A 62 -16.35 -3.59 18.20
N GLY A 63 -17.40 -3.79 17.38
CA GLY A 63 -18.27 -2.71 16.91
C GLY A 63 -17.87 -2.10 15.57
N PHE A 64 -16.95 -2.73 14.84
CA PHE A 64 -16.54 -2.31 13.50
C PHE A 64 -16.09 -3.51 12.66
N THR A 65 -15.97 -3.28 11.36
CA THR A 65 -15.37 -4.22 10.38
C THR A 65 -14.13 -3.58 9.76
N VAL A 66 -13.27 -4.40 9.16
CA VAL A 66 -12.10 -3.93 8.41
C VAL A 66 -12.40 -4.09 6.91
N PRO A 67 -12.42 -3.01 6.12
CA PRO A 67 -12.58 -3.14 4.67
C PRO A 67 -11.33 -3.78 4.07
N ALA A 68 -11.53 -4.80 3.24
CA ALA A 68 -10.52 -5.42 2.40
C ALA A 68 -10.84 -5.13 0.94
N ILE A 69 -9.88 -4.54 0.22
CA ILE A 69 -10.10 -3.95 -1.09
C ILE A 69 -9.11 -4.57 -2.08
N ASN A 70 -9.65 -5.43 -2.94
CA ASN A 70 -8.97 -5.92 -4.13
C ASN A 70 -8.84 -4.80 -5.18
N ILE A 71 -7.64 -4.56 -5.72
CA ILE A 71 -7.41 -3.53 -6.74
C ILE A 71 -6.67 -4.13 -7.95
N ARG A 72 -7.27 -4.03 -9.14
CA ARG A 72 -6.91 -4.81 -10.35
C ARG A 72 -6.47 -3.96 -11.54
N GLY A 73 -6.31 -2.66 -11.33
CA GLY A 73 -6.09 -1.69 -12.39
C GLY A 73 -6.09 -0.29 -11.81
N LEU A 74 -5.32 0.62 -12.43
CA LEU A 74 -5.07 1.97 -11.89
C LEU A 74 -4.69 1.92 -10.40
N THR A 75 -3.90 0.91 -10.01
CA THR A 75 -3.72 0.54 -8.60
C THR A 75 -3.18 1.68 -7.75
N TYR A 76 -2.28 2.48 -8.30
CA TYR A 76 -1.78 3.69 -7.65
C TYR A 76 -2.91 4.71 -7.38
N ASP A 77 -3.69 5.06 -8.39
CA ASP A 77 -4.75 6.08 -8.29
C ASP A 77 -5.92 5.62 -7.41
N MET A 78 -6.30 4.35 -7.51
CA MET A 78 -7.30 3.74 -6.66
C MET A 78 -6.83 3.71 -5.20
N ALA A 79 -5.58 3.31 -4.94
CA ALA A 79 -5.03 3.32 -3.58
C ALA A 79 -5.01 4.74 -3.00
N ARG A 80 -4.66 5.77 -3.80
CA ARG A 80 -4.74 7.18 -3.39
C ARG A 80 -6.17 7.61 -3.04
N ALA A 81 -7.16 7.19 -3.83
CA ALA A 81 -8.56 7.46 -3.51
C ALA A 81 -8.98 6.82 -2.18
N VAL A 82 -8.58 5.57 -1.95
CA VAL A 82 -8.79 4.86 -0.67
C VAL A 82 -8.14 5.60 0.50
N PHE A 83 -6.87 6.01 0.38
CA PHE A 83 -6.20 6.76 1.46
C PHE A 83 -6.87 8.10 1.76
N ARG A 84 -7.26 8.86 0.73
CA ARG A 84 -8.01 10.12 0.94
C ARG A 84 -9.32 9.88 1.68
N ALA A 85 -10.06 8.85 1.29
CA ALA A 85 -11.30 8.48 1.95
C ALA A 85 -11.06 8.01 3.40
N ALA A 86 -10.04 7.19 3.64
CA ALA A 86 -9.68 6.69 4.96
C ALA A 86 -9.27 7.83 5.90
N LEU A 87 -8.45 8.77 5.43
CA LEU A 87 -8.03 9.95 6.19
C LEU A 87 -9.20 10.88 6.51
N LEU A 88 -10.05 11.17 5.51
CA LEU A 88 -11.23 12.01 5.69
C LEU A 88 -12.20 11.45 6.73
N ASN A 89 -12.41 10.12 6.71
CA ASN A 89 -13.35 9.42 7.59
C ASN A 89 -12.70 8.85 8.86
N GLN A 90 -11.42 9.15 9.11
CA GLN A 90 -10.67 8.65 10.28
C GLN A 90 -10.74 7.12 10.44
N VAL A 91 -10.67 6.39 9.32
CA VAL A 91 -10.69 4.93 9.32
C VAL A 91 -9.38 4.39 9.89
N GLY A 92 -9.47 3.49 10.87
CA GLY A 92 -8.30 2.92 11.53
C GLY A 92 -7.52 1.92 10.66
N ALA A 93 -8.16 0.83 10.26
CA ALA A 93 -7.55 -0.23 9.46
C ALA A 93 -8.24 -0.37 8.10
N VAL A 94 -7.43 -0.51 7.04
CA VAL A 94 -7.85 -0.84 5.68
C VAL A 94 -6.86 -1.85 5.12
N ILE A 95 -7.37 -2.93 4.52
CA ILE A 95 -6.56 -3.95 3.86
C ILE A 95 -6.54 -3.69 2.35
N PHE A 96 -5.34 -3.61 1.79
CA PHE A 96 -5.11 -3.62 0.36
C PHE A 96 -4.71 -5.04 -0.04
N GLU A 97 -5.47 -5.66 -0.94
CA GLU A 97 -5.22 -7.04 -1.33
C GLU A 97 -5.18 -7.22 -2.84
N ILE A 98 -4.50 -8.28 -3.26
CA ILE A 98 -4.45 -8.75 -4.64
C ILE A 98 -4.62 -10.27 -4.64
N ALA A 99 -5.56 -10.78 -5.43
CA ALA A 99 -5.79 -12.21 -5.51
C ALA A 99 -4.86 -12.91 -6.51
N ARG A 100 -4.61 -14.21 -6.31
CA ARG A 100 -3.78 -15.02 -7.24
C ARG A 100 -4.27 -14.96 -8.69
N SER A 101 -5.59 -14.98 -8.90
CA SER A 101 -6.19 -14.86 -10.23
C SER A 101 -5.91 -13.48 -10.86
N GLU A 102 -5.97 -12.43 -10.05
CA GLU A 102 -5.75 -11.03 -10.45
C GLU A 102 -4.32 -10.81 -10.92
N ILE A 103 -3.34 -11.37 -10.22
CA ILE A 103 -1.94 -11.38 -10.68
C ILE A 103 -1.84 -11.98 -12.09
N GLY A 104 -2.57 -13.06 -12.35
CA GLY A 104 -2.55 -13.78 -13.62
C GLY A 104 -3.12 -12.96 -14.78
N TYR A 105 -4.34 -12.43 -14.66
CA TYR A 105 -4.99 -11.75 -15.79
C TYR A 105 -4.60 -10.27 -15.92
N THR A 106 -4.03 -9.64 -14.89
CA THR A 106 -3.54 -8.24 -14.96
C THR A 106 -2.04 -8.15 -15.22
N ALA A 107 -1.31 -9.26 -15.08
CA ALA A 107 0.15 -9.31 -15.02
C ALA A 107 0.78 -8.42 -13.91
N GLN A 108 -0.02 -7.91 -12.96
CA GLN A 108 0.46 -7.11 -11.84
C GLN A 108 1.12 -8.00 -10.78
N ARG A 109 2.44 -7.91 -10.66
CA ARG A 109 3.19 -8.68 -9.66
C ARG A 109 2.99 -8.11 -8.26
N PRO A 110 3.04 -8.93 -7.19
CA PRO A 110 2.93 -8.45 -5.81
C PRO A 110 3.94 -7.35 -5.43
N SER A 111 5.16 -7.39 -5.99
CA SER A 111 6.17 -6.36 -5.74
C SER A 111 5.83 -5.01 -6.37
N GLU A 112 5.12 -5.02 -7.49
CA GLU A 112 4.57 -3.80 -8.11
C GLU A 112 3.39 -3.28 -7.30
N TYR A 113 2.45 -4.17 -6.95
CA TYR A 113 1.28 -3.83 -6.14
C TYR A 113 1.68 -3.16 -4.82
N ALA A 114 2.59 -3.79 -4.07
CA ALA A 114 3.08 -3.23 -2.81
C ALA A 114 3.77 -1.88 -3.00
N HIS A 115 4.58 -1.73 -4.06
CA HIS A 115 5.25 -0.47 -4.39
C HIS A 115 4.25 0.68 -4.59
N VAL A 116 3.22 0.46 -5.40
CA VAL A 116 2.25 1.53 -5.71
C VAL A 116 1.32 1.84 -4.53
N VAL A 117 0.95 0.85 -3.72
CA VAL A 117 0.14 1.08 -2.50
C VAL A 117 0.95 1.86 -1.46
N ILE A 118 2.21 1.51 -1.22
CA ILE A 118 3.09 2.25 -0.31
C ILE A 118 3.31 3.70 -0.82
N ALA A 119 3.54 3.86 -2.12
CA ALA A 119 3.70 5.18 -2.71
C ALA A 119 2.43 6.04 -2.57
N ALA A 120 1.25 5.44 -2.73
CA ALA A 120 -0.03 6.12 -2.52
C ALA A 120 -0.19 6.58 -1.07
N ALA A 121 0.21 5.75 -0.10
CA ALA A 121 0.22 6.14 1.32
C ALA A 121 1.11 7.37 1.56
N ILE A 122 2.32 7.39 0.97
CA ILE A 122 3.21 8.56 1.03
C ILE A 122 2.52 9.78 0.41
N LYS A 123 2.00 9.64 -0.81
CA LYS A 123 1.39 10.73 -1.61
C LYS A 123 0.27 11.44 -0.85
N GLU A 124 -0.63 10.66 -0.26
CA GLU A 124 -1.81 11.18 0.44
C GLU A 124 -1.54 11.50 1.91
N GLY A 125 -0.32 11.21 2.38
CA GLY A 125 0.15 11.60 3.70
C GLY A 125 -0.36 10.74 4.86
N PHE A 126 -0.73 9.50 4.57
CA PHE A 126 -1.01 8.49 5.57
C PHE A 126 0.21 8.21 6.45
N THR A 127 -0.04 7.82 7.71
CA THR A 127 0.98 7.38 8.67
C THR A 127 0.40 6.26 9.53
N GLY A 128 1.20 5.25 9.87
CA GLY A 128 0.76 4.13 10.69
C GLY A 128 0.90 2.77 9.99
N PRO A 129 0.24 1.73 10.54
CA PRO A 129 0.29 0.39 9.98
C PRO A 129 -0.43 0.32 8.64
N LEU A 130 0.24 -0.24 7.63
CA LEU A 130 -0.29 -0.48 6.30
C LEU A 130 -0.50 -1.98 6.11
N PHE A 131 -1.72 -2.40 5.83
CA PHE A 131 -2.05 -3.81 5.66
C PHE A 131 -2.10 -4.16 4.17
N ILE A 132 -1.17 -5.02 3.72
CA ILE A 132 -1.10 -5.53 2.35
C ILE A 132 -1.17 -7.04 2.42
N GLN A 133 -2.11 -7.65 1.70
CA GLN A 133 -2.36 -9.09 1.79
C GLN A 133 -2.52 -9.75 0.41
N GLY A 134 -2.24 -11.05 0.36
CA GLY A 134 -2.61 -11.88 -0.78
C GLY A 134 -3.97 -12.52 -0.53
N ASP A 135 -4.88 -12.40 -1.50
CA ASP A 135 -6.20 -13.02 -1.44
C ASP A 135 -6.23 -14.35 -2.20
N HIS A 136 -6.93 -15.35 -1.66
CA HIS A 136 -7.03 -16.70 -2.24
C HIS A 136 -5.68 -17.38 -2.59
N PHE A 137 -4.65 -17.19 -1.75
CA PHE A 137 -3.41 -17.96 -1.86
C PHE A 137 -3.59 -19.36 -1.27
N GLN A 138 -3.17 -20.38 -2.01
CA GLN A 138 -3.14 -21.77 -1.54
C GLN A 138 -1.78 -22.03 -0.87
N ALA A 139 -1.79 -22.77 0.23
CA ALA A 139 -0.59 -23.29 0.89
C ALA A 139 -0.10 -24.58 0.21
#